data_AF-A0A383A578-F1
#
_entry.id   AF-A0A383A578-F1
#
_cell.length_a   1.000
_cell.length_b   1.000
_cell.length_c   1.000
_cell.angle_alpha   90.00
_cell.angle_beta   90.00
_cell.angle_gamma   90.00
#
_symmetry.space_group_name_H-M   'P 1'
#
loop_
_entity.id
_entity.type
_entity.pdbx_description
1 polymer ?
#
loop_
_entity_poly.entity_id
_entity_poly.type
_entity_poly.pdbx_seq_one_letter_code
_entity_poly.pdbx_strand_id
1 'polypeptide(L)'
;VKIFEVAEVKKKAAFALGRLNPATIGHELLVDAIKIIPGDSFLFLTDRAPKLPNDPLTPKEKLDWARKSFDGIAIGLAKTVLTAADRLYKMGYTEVTFLEGEPKLLKLLQDYNGVEKPMHNYNFDKINYKQLTRDPEAAGATAMSGTKLRGYVTNNDLNGFKSGVTQLAQSYADEMFKKLQSAM
;
A
#
# COMPACT_ATOMS: atom_id res chain seq x y z
N VAL A 1 -36.10 -34.61 -0.98
CA VAL A 1 -35.10 -33.86 -1.77
C VAL A 1 -34.13 -33.22 -0.78
N LYS A 2 -32.87 -33.68 -0.72
CA LYS A 2 -31.83 -32.98 0.04
C LYS A 2 -31.38 -31.79 -0.82
N ILE A 3 -31.80 -30.60 -0.43
CA ILE A 3 -31.37 -29.35 -1.05
C ILE A 3 -29.93 -29.14 -0.58
N PHE A 4 -28.97 -29.32 -1.47
CA PHE A 4 -27.59 -28.92 -1.18
C PHE A 4 -27.57 -27.38 -1.23
N GLU A 5 -27.45 -26.75 -0.06
CA GLU A 5 -27.05 -25.36 0.03
C GLU A 5 -25.70 -25.23 -0.65
N VAL A 6 -25.67 -24.62 -1.83
CA VAL A 6 -24.41 -24.18 -2.44
C VAL A 6 -23.95 -23.02 -1.58
N ALA A 7 -23.02 -23.28 -0.65
CA ALA A 7 -22.37 -22.22 0.09
C ALA A 7 -21.72 -21.27 -0.92
N GLU A 8 -22.24 -20.05 -1.03
CA GLU A 8 -21.71 -19.03 -1.92
C GLU A 8 -20.24 -18.79 -1.56
N VAL A 9 -19.34 -18.98 -2.53
CA VAL A 9 -17.90 -18.83 -2.29
C VAL A 9 -17.63 -17.35 -2.06
N LYS A 10 -17.50 -16.97 -0.79
CA LYS A 10 -17.22 -15.59 -0.39
C LYS A 10 -15.89 -15.14 -0.95
N LYS A 11 -15.93 -14.11 -1.81
CA LYS A 11 -14.73 -13.54 -2.43
C LYS A 11 -13.94 -12.74 -1.39
N LYS A 12 -12.64 -13.02 -1.28
CA LYS A 12 -11.75 -12.44 -0.25
C LYS A 12 -10.69 -11.55 -0.88
N ALA A 13 -10.36 -10.45 -0.21
CA ALA A 13 -9.24 -9.59 -0.59
C ALA A 13 -8.33 -9.29 0.60
N ALA A 14 -7.03 -9.19 0.34
CA ALA A 14 -6.05 -8.65 1.28
C ALA A 14 -5.55 -7.31 0.74
N PHE A 15 -5.51 -6.28 1.57
CA PHE A 15 -5.11 -4.96 1.09
C PHE A 15 -4.41 -4.09 2.14
N ALA A 16 -3.64 -3.13 1.64
CA ALA A 16 -3.10 -2.03 2.40
C ALA A 16 -3.28 -0.69 1.66
N LEU A 17 -3.13 0.41 2.40
CA LEU A 17 -3.09 1.76 1.87
C LEU A 17 -1.83 2.48 2.34
N GLY A 18 -1.10 3.12 1.42
CA GLY A 18 0.06 3.94 1.77
C GLY A 18 0.28 5.13 0.83
N ARG A 19 1.20 6.02 1.19
CA ARG A 19 1.63 7.12 0.30
C ARG A 19 2.64 6.66 -0.75
N LEU A 20 3.54 5.77 -0.34
CA LEU A 20 4.69 5.26 -1.09
C LEU A 20 5.37 6.34 -1.93
N ASN A 21 5.88 7.35 -1.23
CA ASN A 21 6.50 8.51 -1.87
C ASN A 21 7.98 8.66 -1.47
N PRO A 22 8.89 7.82 -1.97
CA PRO A 22 8.65 6.69 -2.90
C PRO A 22 8.42 5.34 -2.20
N ALA A 23 8.18 4.29 -2.98
CA ALA A 23 8.26 2.89 -2.55
C ALA A 23 9.69 2.56 -2.07
N THR A 24 9.82 1.62 -1.12
CA THR A 24 11.09 1.21 -0.50
C THR A 24 11.08 -0.28 -0.20
N ILE A 25 12.26 -0.86 0.07
CA ILE A 25 12.38 -2.24 0.59
C ILE A 25 11.58 -2.48 1.89
N GLY A 26 11.38 -1.45 2.72
CA GLY A 26 10.51 -1.55 3.89
C GLY A 26 9.02 -1.73 3.56
N HIS A 27 8.59 -1.33 2.36
CA HIS A 27 7.24 -1.61 1.87
C HIS A 27 7.11 -3.01 1.27
N GLU A 28 8.20 -3.65 0.80
CA GLU A 28 8.18 -5.04 0.30
C GLU A 28 7.65 -5.98 1.39
N LEU A 29 8.10 -5.81 2.63
CA LEU A 29 7.61 -6.62 3.77
C LEU A 29 6.07 -6.57 3.92
N LEU A 30 5.46 -5.41 3.66
CA LEU A 30 4.01 -5.25 3.70
C LEU A 30 3.35 -5.91 2.48
N VAL A 31 3.93 -5.76 1.29
CA VAL A 31 3.43 -6.38 0.07
C VAL A 31 3.51 -7.91 0.13
N ASP A 32 4.62 -8.46 0.60
CA ASP A 32 4.81 -9.90 0.77
C ASP A 32 3.83 -10.46 1.80
N ALA A 33 3.60 -9.72 2.90
CA ALA A 33 2.61 -10.08 3.88
C ALA A 33 1.17 -10.05 3.33
N ILE A 34 0.85 -9.17 2.38
CA ILE A 34 -0.46 -9.18 1.68
C ILE A 34 -0.58 -10.44 0.83
N LYS A 35 0.45 -10.77 0.04
CA LYS A 35 0.45 -11.89 -0.92
C LYS A 35 0.22 -13.26 -0.30
N ILE A 36 0.60 -13.46 0.96
CA ILE A 36 0.40 -14.73 1.67
C ILE A 36 -1.00 -14.89 2.29
N ILE A 37 -1.80 -13.81 2.33
CA ILE A 37 -3.17 -13.88 2.87
C ILE A 37 -4.09 -14.51 1.82
N PRO A 38 -4.98 -15.45 2.19
CA PRO A 38 -5.95 -16.01 1.26
C PRO A 38 -6.85 -14.94 0.61
N GLY A 39 -6.91 -14.96 -0.73
CA GLY A 39 -7.71 -14.05 -1.54
C GLY A 39 -6.88 -13.22 -2.52
N ASP A 40 -7.53 -12.27 -3.16
CA ASP A 40 -6.88 -11.37 -4.11
C ASP A 40 -6.08 -10.28 -3.39
N SER A 41 -4.88 -9.97 -3.88
CA SER A 41 -3.95 -9.04 -3.23
C SER A 41 -4.02 -7.64 -3.85
N PHE A 42 -4.17 -6.61 -3.01
CA PHE A 42 -4.25 -5.21 -3.44
C PHE A 42 -3.33 -4.27 -2.65
N LEU A 43 -2.64 -3.39 -3.37
CA LEU A 43 -1.92 -2.25 -2.80
C LEU A 43 -2.55 -0.96 -3.32
N PHE A 44 -3.14 -0.19 -2.41
CA PHE A 44 -3.66 1.13 -2.74
C PHE A 44 -2.67 2.23 -2.36
N LEU A 45 -2.49 3.21 -3.25
CA LEU A 45 -1.69 4.40 -3.02
C LEU A 45 -2.59 5.62 -2.92
N THR A 46 -2.26 6.54 -2.00
CA THR A 46 -3.03 7.78 -1.88
C THR A 46 -2.83 8.66 -3.11
N ASP A 47 -3.93 9.14 -3.69
CA ASP A 47 -3.97 10.04 -4.86
C ASP A 47 -3.78 11.53 -4.52
N ARG A 48 -3.23 11.83 -3.34
CA ARG A 48 -2.97 13.20 -2.89
C ARG A 48 -2.00 13.91 -3.85
N ALA A 49 -2.30 15.17 -4.13
CA ALA A 49 -1.41 16.06 -4.86
C ALA A 49 -0.03 16.16 -4.17
N PRO A 50 1.05 16.38 -4.93
CA PRO A 50 2.37 16.58 -4.36
C PRO A 50 2.41 17.69 -3.32
N LYS A 51 3.18 17.49 -2.25
CA LYS A 51 3.44 18.48 -1.20
C LYS A 51 4.88 18.38 -0.71
N LEU A 52 5.70 19.37 -1.06
CA LEU A 52 7.11 19.40 -0.67
C LEU A 52 7.30 19.73 0.83
N PRO A 53 8.40 19.27 1.44
CA PRO A 53 9.40 18.30 0.91
C PRO A 53 8.97 16.82 1.12
N ASN A 54 7.80 16.60 1.73
CA ASN A 54 7.45 15.30 2.31
C ASN A 54 6.76 14.34 1.33
N ASP A 55 6.16 14.86 0.27
CA ASP A 55 5.31 14.14 -0.69
C ASP A 55 5.60 14.64 -2.12
N PRO A 56 6.83 14.51 -2.67
CA PRO A 56 7.23 15.14 -3.93
C PRO A 56 6.61 14.52 -5.19
N LEU A 57 6.29 13.22 -5.19
CA LEU A 57 5.70 12.54 -6.35
C LEU A 57 4.20 12.77 -6.54
N THR A 58 3.79 12.90 -7.80
CA THR A 58 2.39 12.89 -8.25
C THR A 58 1.76 11.50 -8.11
N PRO A 59 0.42 11.39 -8.11
CA PRO A 59 -0.26 10.08 -8.10
C PRO A 59 0.16 9.16 -9.25
N LYS A 60 0.40 9.72 -10.45
CA LYS A 60 0.86 8.96 -11.61
C LYS A 60 2.25 8.38 -11.39
N GLU A 61 3.18 9.18 -10.86
CA GLU A 61 4.54 8.74 -10.56
C GLU A 61 4.57 7.71 -9.44
N LYS A 62 3.78 7.90 -8.37
CA LYS A 62 3.62 6.90 -7.30
C LYS A 62 3.19 5.54 -7.87
N LEU A 63 2.18 5.55 -8.74
CA LEU A 63 1.66 4.33 -9.35
C LEU A 63 2.69 3.65 -10.25
N ASP A 64 3.37 4.42 -11.08
CA ASP A 64 4.43 3.92 -11.95
C ASP A 64 5.59 3.30 -11.14
N TRP A 65 6.05 3.99 -10.10
CA TRP A 65 7.16 3.53 -9.28
C TRP A 65 6.78 2.31 -8.46
N ALA A 66 5.56 2.25 -7.92
CA ALA A 66 5.08 1.06 -7.23
C ALA A 66 4.99 -0.16 -8.16
N ARG A 67 4.58 0.03 -9.42
CA ARG A 67 4.54 -1.05 -10.43
C ARG A 67 5.91 -1.54 -10.87
N LYS A 68 6.91 -0.66 -10.87
CA LYS A 68 8.32 -1.04 -11.02
C LYS A 68 8.85 -1.77 -9.78
N SER A 69 8.27 -1.50 -8.62
CA SER A 69 8.77 -1.96 -7.32
C SER A 69 8.19 -3.29 -6.86
N PHE A 70 6.96 -3.61 -7.25
CA PHE A 70 6.23 -4.78 -6.76
C PHE A 70 5.51 -5.49 -7.91
N ASP A 71 5.58 -6.81 -7.90
CA ASP A 71 4.83 -7.69 -8.80
C ASP A 71 3.77 -8.50 -8.03
N GLY A 72 3.00 -9.34 -8.73
CA GLY A 72 2.07 -10.29 -8.09
C GLY A 72 1.01 -9.69 -7.18
N ILE A 73 0.73 -8.39 -7.32
CA ILE A 73 -0.26 -7.63 -6.54
C ILE A 73 -0.96 -6.61 -7.43
N ALA A 74 -2.26 -6.40 -7.26
CA ALA A 74 -2.99 -5.37 -7.98
C ALA A 74 -2.72 -3.99 -7.34
N ILE A 75 -2.15 -3.06 -8.11
CA ILE A 75 -1.78 -1.73 -7.61
C ILE A 75 -2.73 -0.68 -8.17
N GLY A 76 -3.35 0.09 -7.27
CA GLY A 76 -4.32 1.12 -7.62
C GLY A 76 -4.20 2.39 -6.78
N LEU A 77 -4.90 3.43 -7.20
CA LEU A 77 -5.06 4.66 -6.43
C LEU A 77 -6.35 4.61 -5.61
N ALA A 78 -6.33 5.23 -4.43
CA ALA A 78 -7.50 5.49 -3.60
C ALA A 78 -7.25 6.71 -2.70
N LYS A 79 -8.25 7.58 -2.52
CA LYS A 79 -8.10 8.81 -1.72
C LYS A 79 -7.90 8.52 -0.23
N THR A 80 -8.66 7.55 0.28
CA THR A 80 -8.65 7.10 1.68
C THR A 80 -8.83 5.58 1.76
N VAL A 81 -8.67 5.02 2.97
CA VAL A 81 -8.95 3.60 3.23
C VAL A 81 -10.42 3.26 2.96
N LEU A 82 -11.32 4.22 3.19
CA LEU A 82 -12.76 4.09 2.94
C LEU A 82 -13.08 3.97 1.46
N THR A 83 -12.41 4.77 0.61
CA THR A 83 -12.59 4.67 -0.85
C THR A 83 -11.96 3.41 -1.43
N ALA A 84 -10.88 2.90 -0.81
CA ALA A 84 -10.31 1.61 -1.18
C ALA A 84 -11.27 0.45 -0.83
N ALA A 85 -11.84 0.49 0.37
CA ALA A 85 -12.86 -0.45 0.83
C ALA A 85 -14.12 -0.44 -0.06
N ASP A 86 -14.66 0.74 -0.35
CA ASP A 86 -15.79 0.92 -1.29
C ASP A 86 -15.52 0.28 -2.66
N ARG A 87 -14.31 0.50 -3.20
CA ARG A 87 -13.92 -0.10 -4.48
C ARG A 87 -13.86 -1.63 -4.40
N LEU A 88 -13.27 -2.19 -3.35
CA LEU A 88 -13.23 -3.64 -3.15
C LEU A 88 -14.64 -4.22 -3.01
N TYR A 89 -15.51 -3.58 -2.22
CA TYR A 89 -16.88 -4.02 -2.05
C TYR A 89 -17.65 -4.03 -3.39
N LYS A 90 -17.51 -2.97 -4.20
CA LYS A 90 -18.08 -2.89 -5.56
C LYS A 90 -17.53 -3.94 -6.53
N MET A 91 -16.34 -4.50 -6.25
CA MET A 91 -15.76 -5.63 -7.00
C MET A 91 -16.27 -7.00 -6.52
N GLY A 92 -17.21 -7.03 -5.57
CA GLY A 92 -17.85 -8.24 -5.05
C GLY A 92 -17.08 -8.91 -3.90
N TYR A 93 -16.09 -8.25 -3.30
CA TYR A 93 -15.44 -8.79 -2.10
C TYR A 93 -16.34 -8.62 -0.88
N THR A 94 -16.54 -9.71 -0.13
CA THR A 94 -17.38 -9.73 1.09
C THR A 94 -16.55 -9.91 2.36
N GLU A 95 -15.34 -10.44 2.26
CA GLU A 95 -14.37 -10.48 3.36
C GLU A 95 -13.08 -9.79 2.95
N VAL A 96 -12.54 -8.96 3.84
CA VAL A 96 -11.23 -8.32 3.64
C VAL A 96 -10.27 -8.60 4.78
N THR A 97 -8.98 -8.61 4.47
CA THR A 97 -7.90 -8.53 5.45
C THR A 97 -7.16 -7.23 5.22
N PHE A 98 -7.21 -6.33 6.20
CA PHE A 98 -6.51 -5.06 6.15
C PHE A 98 -5.15 -5.17 6.84
N LEU A 99 -4.11 -4.70 6.16
CA LEU A 99 -2.75 -4.67 6.70
C LEU A 99 -2.25 -3.22 6.80
N GLU A 100 -1.62 -2.90 7.94
CA GLU A 100 -0.94 -1.62 8.12
C GLU A 100 0.32 -1.76 8.98
N GLY A 101 1.29 -0.85 8.80
CA GLY A 101 2.48 -0.81 9.63
C GLY A 101 2.30 -0.04 10.95
N GLU A 102 1.39 0.92 10.96
CA GLU A 102 1.05 1.74 12.14
C GLU A 102 -0.46 1.74 12.31
N PRO A 103 -1.01 1.50 13.52
CA PRO A 103 -2.43 1.24 13.74
C PRO A 103 -3.25 2.53 13.67
N LYS A 104 -3.45 3.07 12.47
CA LYS A 104 -4.02 4.40 12.24
C LYS A 104 -5.33 4.37 11.45
N LEU A 105 -5.51 3.37 10.60
CA LEU A 105 -6.60 3.34 9.63
C LEU A 105 -7.63 2.26 9.93
N LEU A 106 -7.28 1.22 10.69
CA LEU A 106 -8.21 0.14 11.02
C LEU A 106 -9.50 0.66 11.66
N LYS A 107 -9.39 1.51 12.69
CA LYS A 107 -10.57 2.03 13.39
C LYS A 107 -11.50 2.78 12.44
N LEU A 108 -10.95 3.63 11.58
CA LEU A 108 -11.72 4.37 10.58
C LEU A 108 -12.43 3.41 9.59
N LEU A 109 -11.73 2.38 9.14
CA LEU A 109 -12.28 1.36 8.24
C LEU A 109 -13.46 0.60 8.90
N GLN A 110 -13.33 0.24 10.18
CA GLN A 110 -14.38 -0.48 10.92
C GLN A 110 -15.58 0.40 11.26
N ASP A 111 -15.34 1.64 11.72
CA ASP A 111 -16.39 2.59 12.12
C ASP A 111 -17.36 2.93 10.96
N TYR A 112 -16.93 2.75 9.69
CA TYR A 112 -17.73 3.02 8.49
C TYR A 112 -18.23 1.75 7.76
N ASN A 113 -17.97 0.55 8.27
CA ASN A 113 -18.53 -0.68 7.71
C ASN A 113 -20.05 -0.72 7.95
N GLY A 114 -20.83 -0.77 6.87
CA GLY A 114 -22.29 -0.68 6.92
C GLY A 114 -22.85 0.74 7.04
N VAL A 115 -21.98 1.77 6.96
CA VAL A 115 -22.40 3.18 7.01
C VAL A 115 -22.37 3.78 5.60
N GLU A 116 -23.55 4.03 5.04
CA GLU A 116 -23.66 4.64 3.72
C GLU A 116 -23.24 6.12 3.73
N LYS A 117 -22.29 6.47 2.85
CA LYS A 117 -21.89 7.85 2.56
C LYS A 117 -21.76 8.04 1.04
N PRO A 118 -21.94 9.28 0.52
CA PRO A 118 -21.81 9.54 -0.92
C PRO A 118 -20.45 9.14 -1.53
N MET A 119 -19.37 9.19 -0.75
CA MET A 119 -18.01 8.85 -1.23
C MET A 119 -17.60 7.40 -0.98
N HIS A 120 -18.33 6.66 -0.14
CA HIS A 120 -18.02 5.27 0.20
C HIS A 120 -19.26 4.58 0.78
N ASN A 121 -19.56 3.40 0.26
CA ASN A 121 -20.61 2.55 0.77
C ASN A 121 -20.14 1.10 0.66
N TYR A 122 -19.76 0.51 1.80
CA TYR A 122 -19.34 -0.88 1.88
C TYR A 122 -19.90 -1.52 3.14
N ASN A 123 -20.15 -2.83 3.07
CA ASN A 123 -20.62 -3.63 4.18
C ASN A 123 -20.02 -5.03 4.08
N PHE A 124 -18.77 -5.17 4.50
CA PHE A 124 -18.10 -6.47 4.53
C PHE A 124 -18.67 -7.33 5.66
N ASP A 125 -18.83 -8.63 5.39
CA ASP A 125 -19.17 -9.65 6.37
C ASP A 125 -18.08 -9.77 7.44
N LYS A 126 -16.82 -9.59 7.03
CA LYS A 126 -15.66 -9.71 7.90
C LYS A 126 -14.54 -8.78 7.48
N ILE A 127 -14.00 -8.07 8.47
CA ILE A 127 -12.77 -7.28 8.35
C ILE A 127 -11.74 -7.91 9.29
N ASN A 128 -10.80 -8.67 8.72
CA ASN A 128 -9.63 -9.17 9.44
C ASN A 128 -8.54 -8.09 9.45
N TYR A 129 -7.61 -8.18 10.38
CA TYR A 129 -6.56 -7.20 10.56
C TYR A 129 -5.21 -7.87 10.85
N LYS A 130 -4.14 -7.34 10.26
CA LYS A 130 -2.77 -7.71 10.61
C LYS A 130 -1.89 -6.47 10.64
N GLN A 131 -1.35 -6.16 11.80
CA GLN A 131 -0.33 -5.13 11.94
C GLN A 131 1.05 -5.72 11.65
N LEU A 132 1.87 -5.02 10.88
CA LEU A 132 3.29 -5.35 10.74
C LEU A 132 4.11 -4.40 11.60
N THR A 133 4.61 -4.91 12.72
CA THR A 133 5.53 -4.16 13.59
C THR A 133 6.90 -4.09 12.95
N ARG A 134 7.48 -2.88 12.91
CA ARG A 134 8.90 -2.71 12.59
C ARG A 134 9.70 -2.99 13.87
N ASP A 135 10.69 -3.85 13.77
CA ASP A 135 11.69 -3.99 14.83
C ASP A 135 12.59 -2.74 14.83
N PRO A 136 12.59 -1.95 15.93
CA PRO A 136 13.38 -0.73 16.01
C PRO A 136 14.90 -0.97 16.00
N GLU A 137 15.37 -2.17 16.32
CA GLU A 137 16.80 -2.53 16.29
C GLU A 137 17.23 -3.14 14.95
N ALA A 138 16.29 -3.51 14.09
CA ALA A 138 16.58 -4.23 12.85
C ALA A 138 17.20 -3.31 11.78
N ALA A 139 18.39 -3.70 11.31
CA ALA A 139 19.09 -3.06 10.20
C ALA A 139 18.47 -3.39 8.83
N GLY A 140 18.80 -2.60 7.80
CA GLY A 140 18.41 -2.90 6.42
C GLY A 140 16.95 -2.53 6.11
N ALA A 141 16.17 -3.50 5.60
CA ALA A 141 14.85 -3.25 5.03
C ALA A 141 13.82 -2.73 6.04
N THR A 142 13.86 -3.23 7.28
CA THR A 142 12.99 -2.85 8.40
C THR A 142 13.16 -1.38 8.81
N ALA A 143 14.37 -0.84 8.70
CA ALA A 143 14.68 0.56 9.00
C ALA A 143 14.48 1.51 7.82
N MET A 144 14.24 0.99 6.60
CA MET A 144 14.11 1.83 5.41
C MET A 144 12.71 2.44 5.30
N SER A 145 12.65 3.77 5.22
CA SER A 145 11.41 4.53 5.05
C SER A 145 11.51 5.49 3.88
N GLY A 146 10.36 5.91 3.34
CA GLY A 146 10.33 6.93 2.29
C GLY A 146 11.01 8.24 2.73
N THR A 147 10.97 8.57 4.03
CA THR A 147 11.68 9.75 4.57
C THR A 147 13.19 9.55 4.52
N LYS A 148 13.69 8.39 4.97
CA LYS A 148 15.12 8.06 4.90
C LYS A 148 15.62 8.05 3.45
N LEU A 149 14.82 7.49 2.54
CA LEU A 149 15.16 7.41 1.13
C LEU A 149 15.23 8.80 0.46
N ARG A 150 14.31 9.71 0.78
CA ARG A 150 14.39 11.12 0.38
C ARG A 150 15.59 11.85 1.01
N GLY A 151 15.97 11.48 2.24
CA GLY A 151 17.17 12.04 2.89
C GLY A 151 18.46 11.75 2.12
N TYR A 152 18.60 10.56 1.54
CA TYR A 152 19.74 10.26 0.65
C TYR A 152 19.78 11.16 -0.58
N VAL A 153 18.62 11.52 -1.14
CA VAL A 153 18.53 12.47 -2.26
C VAL A 153 19.02 13.86 -1.84
N THR A 154 18.55 14.35 -0.69
CA THR A 154 19.00 15.65 -0.12
C THR A 154 20.51 15.67 0.13
N ASN A 155 21.08 14.54 0.56
CA ASN A 155 22.52 14.40 0.83
C ASN A 155 23.36 14.07 -0.41
N ASN A 156 22.75 14.03 -1.60
CA ASN A 156 23.40 13.62 -2.85
C ASN A 156 24.06 12.21 -2.76
N ASP A 157 23.48 11.30 -1.97
CA ASP A 157 23.97 9.95 -1.72
C ASP A 157 23.22 8.91 -2.56
N LEU A 158 23.68 8.71 -3.80
CA LEU A 158 23.09 7.74 -4.71
C LEU A 158 23.23 6.29 -4.21
N ASN A 159 24.33 5.96 -3.54
CA ASN A 159 24.56 4.59 -3.06
C ASN A 159 23.63 4.25 -1.90
N GLY A 160 23.48 5.17 -0.95
CA GLY A 160 22.47 5.07 0.11
C GLY A 160 21.07 4.99 -0.47
N PHE A 161 20.76 5.78 -1.51
CA PHE A 161 19.48 5.69 -2.20
C PHE A 161 19.24 4.30 -2.82
N LYS A 162 20.19 3.78 -3.61
CA LYS A 162 20.11 2.44 -4.21
C LYS A 162 19.88 1.36 -3.15
N SER A 163 20.49 1.48 -1.98
CA SER A 163 20.31 0.52 -0.88
C SER A 163 18.88 0.45 -0.32
N GLY A 164 18.05 1.47 -0.57
CA GLY A 164 16.66 1.52 -0.10
C GLY A 164 15.59 1.28 -1.18
N VAL A 165 16.00 1.22 -2.45
CA VAL A 165 15.13 0.90 -3.60
C VAL A 165 14.88 -0.62 -3.64
N THR A 166 13.67 -1.00 -4.00
CA THR A 166 13.27 -2.41 -4.14
C THR A 166 14.10 -3.13 -5.21
N GLN A 167 14.27 -4.44 -5.07
CA GLN A 167 15.13 -5.21 -5.99
C GLN A 167 14.66 -5.07 -7.45
N LEU A 168 13.35 -5.10 -7.68
CA LEU A 168 12.74 -4.96 -9.00
C LEU A 168 12.94 -3.57 -9.62
N ALA A 169 13.02 -2.53 -8.78
CA ALA A 169 13.19 -1.15 -9.24
C ALA A 169 14.67 -0.70 -9.34
N GLN A 170 15.64 -1.57 -9.03
CA GLN A 170 17.06 -1.21 -9.00
C GLN A 170 17.56 -0.60 -10.32
N SER A 171 17.10 -1.13 -11.47
CA SER A 171 17.45 -0.62 -12.80
C SER A 171 16.96 0.80 -13.08
N TYR A 172 15.98 1.29 -12.30
CA TYR A 172 15.43 2.64 -12.39
C TYR A 172 15.96 3.58 -11.30
N ALA A 173 16.82 3.10 -10.39
CA ALA A 173 17.22 3.85 -9.20
C ALA A 173 17.90 5.19 -9.54
N ASP A 174 18.75 5.25 -10.56
CA ASP A 174 19.40 6.49 -11.01
C ASP A 174 18.38 7.52 -11.55
N GLU A 175 17.37 7.08 -12.29
CA GLU A 175 16.29 7.93 -12.81
C GLU A 175 15.42 8.44 -11.66
N MET A 176 15.03 7.55 -10.75
CA MET A 176 14.24 7.87 -9.57
C MET A 176 14.96 8.90 -8.68
N PHE A 177 16.28 8.71 -8.48
CA PHE A 177 17.11 9.63 -7.71
C PHE A 177 17.13 11.03 -8.33
N LYS A 178 17.47 11.14 -9.62
CA LYS A 178 17.51 12.43 -10.35
C LYS A 178 16.15 13.12 -10.36
N LYS A 179 15.08 12.35 -10.50
CA LYS A 179 13.71 12.87 -10.46
C LYS A 179 13.39 13.49 -9.10
N LEU A 180 13.73 12.80 -8.00
CA LEU A 180 13.54 13.34 -6.66
C LEU A 180 14.43 14.56 -6.42
N GLN A 181 15.68 14.57 -6.91
CA GLN A 181 16.55 15.76 -6.81
C GLN A 181 15.93 16.98 -7.50
N SER A 182 15.27 16.78 -8.63
CA SER A 182 14.61 17.88 -9.37
C SER A 182 13.29 18.33 -8.73
N ALA A 183 12.65 17.45 -7.96
CA ALA A 183 11.35 17.71 -7.34
C ALA A 183 11.45 18.30 -5.94
N MET A 184 12.57 18.10 -5.24
CA MET A 184 12.76 18.44 -3.82
C MET A 184 13.55 19.73 -3.60
#